data_AF-A0A4R4IIN0-F1
#
_entry.id   AF-A0A4R4IIN0-F1
#
_cell.length_a   1.000
_cell.length_b   1.000
_cell.length_c   1.000
_cell.angle_alpha   90.00
_cell.angle_beta   90.00
_cell.angle_gamma   90.00
#
_symmetry.space_group_name_H-M   'P 1'
#
loop_
_entity.id
_entity.type
_entity.pdbx_description
1 polymer ?
#
loop_
_entity_poly.entity_id
_entity_poly.type
_entity_poly.pdbx_seq_one_letter_code
_entity_poly.pdbx_strand_id
1 'polypeptide(L)'
;KKTTTRTRHDVTNKVTEFTAGGDINLLSRDDSTYEASKIATHQHAKLTSTHGQVNFKAVNNSTFAQTITHSKGFYIKQTDKGYTENTWVLPAIHFGGKLTVEAAKGI
;
A
#
# COMPACT_ATOMS: atom_id res chain seq x y z
N LYS A 1 2.07 -16.13 -40.77
CA LYS A 1 2.26 -16.60 -39.37
C LYS A 1 1.82 -15.51 -38.40
N LYS A 2 1.05 -15.84 -37.36
CA LYS A 2 0.61 -14.91 -36.30
C LYS A 2 1.29 -15.29 -34.99
N THR A 3 1.86 -14.30 -34.31
CA THR A 3 2.49 -14.45 -32.99
C THR A 3 1.81 -13.48 -32.03
N THR A 4 1.50 -13.95 -30.82
CA THR A 4 0.91 -13.13 -29.77
C THR A 4 1.76 -13.27 -28.52
N THR A 5 2.21 -12.14 -27.98
CA THR A 5 2.92 -12.04 -26.71
C THR A 5 2.00 -11.36 -25.70
N ARG A 6 1.89 -11.94 -24.50
CA ARG A 6 1.12 -11.38 -23.39
C ARG A 6 2.05 -11.18 -22.21
N THR A 7 2.02 -9.99 -21.66
CA THR A 7 2.81 -9.61 -20.48
C THR A 7 1.84 -9.13 -19.41
N ARG A 8 2.04 -9.60 -18.18
CA ARG A 8 1.29 -9.15 -17.01
C ARG A 8 2.22 -9.01 -15.82
N HIS A 9 2.08 -7.90 -15.10
CA HIS A 9 2.78 -7.63 -13.86
C HIS A 9 1.78 -7.08 -12.84
N ASP A 10 1.79 -7.63 -11.63
CA ASP A 10 0.94 -7.20 -10.53
C ASP A 10 1.82 -6.91 -9.30
N VAL A 11 1.58 -5.77 -8.66
CA VAL A 11 2.16 -5.37 -7.39
C VAL A 11 1.03 -5.26 -6.38
N THR A 12 1.08 -6.09 -5.34
CA THR A 12 0.13 -6.06 -4.23
C THR A 12 0.90 -5.94 -2.92
N ASN A 13 0.72 -4.83 -2.23
CA ASN A 13 1.32 -4.59 -0.93
C ASN A 13 0.54 -5.35 0.15
N LYS A 14 1.27 -5.96 1.08
CA LYS A 14 0.68 -6.62 2.25
C LYS A 14 0.41 -5.58 3.32
N VAL A 15 -0.79 -5.65 3.90
CA VAL A 15 -1.22 -4.78 5.00
C VAL A 15 -0.85 -5.43 6.34
N THR A 16 -0.38 -4.63 7.29
CA THR A 16 -0.18 -5.05 8.68
C THR A 16 -1.35 -4.57 9.54
N GLU A 17 -1.88 -5.42 10.41
CA GLU A 17 -3.00 -5.09 11.31
C GLU A 17 -2.63 -5.31 12.78
N PHE A 18 -2.95 -4.33 13.62
CA PHE A 18 -2.84 -4.38 15.07
C PHE A 18 -4.24 -4.25 15.67
N THR A 19 -4.69 -5.24 16.43
CA THR A 19 -6.02 -5.21 17.08
C THR A 19 -5.91 -5.51 18.58
N ALA A 20 -6.59 -4.73 19.41
CA ALA A 20 -6.69 -4.97 20.84
C ALA A 20 -8.10 -4.68 21.39
N GLY A 21 -8.52 -5.47 22.39
CA GLY A 21 -9.73 -5.18 23.17
C GLY A 21 -9.55 -4.03 24.17
N GLY A 22 -8.32 -3.85 24.67
CA GLY A 22 -7.91 -2.73 25.50
C GLY A 22 -6.99 -1.76 24.75
N ASP A 23 -6.15 -1.05 25.46
CA ASP A 23 -5.26 -0.04 24.87
C ASP A 23 -4.21 -0.63 23.93
N ILE A 24 -3.84 0.14 22.90
CA ILE A 24 -2.65 -0.10 22.08
C ILE A 24 -1.60 0.95 22.42
N ASN A 25 -0.38 0.50 22.74
CA ASN A 25 0.78 1.36 22.94
C ASN A 25 1.91 0.89 22.01
N LEU A 26 2.26 1.69 21.00
CA LEU A 26 3.38 1.43 20.11
C LEU A 26 4.50 2.44 20.41
N LEU A 27 5.67 1.92 20.79
CA LEU A 27 6.83 2.72 21.16
C LEU A 27 7.99 2.45 20.22
N SER A 28 8.54 3.50 19.62
CA SER A 28 9.79 3.47 18.88
C SER A 28 10.80 4.47 19.45
N ARG A 29 12.08 4.12 19.32
CA ARG A 29 13.17 5.04 19.58
C ARG A 29 13.19 6.15 18.53
N ASP A 30 13.38 5.75 17.28
CA ASP A 30 13.47 6.63 16.12
C ASP A 30 12.14 6.63 15.35
N ASP A 31 12.17 6.80 14.03
CA ASP A 31 10.98 6.91 13.20
C ASP A 31 10.12 5.64 13.22
N SER A 32 8.80 5.81 13.35
CA SER A 32 7.80 4.76 13.14
C SER A 32 7.08 5.04 11.83
N THR A 33 7.01 4.06 10.92
CA THR A 33 6.25 4.19 9.66
C THR A 33 5.21 3.10 9.55
N TYR A 34 3.96 3.50 9.39
CA TYR A 34 2.81 2.63 9.25
C TYR A 34 2.34 2.65 7.79
N GLU A 35 2.90 1.73 6.98
CA GLU A 35 2.57 1.60 5.56
C GLU A 35 1.32 0.73 5.38
N ALA A 36 0.24 1.33 4.86
CA ALA A 36 -1.05 0.69 4.66
C ALA A 36 -1.67 0.04 5.93
N SER A 37 -1.10 0.31 7.10
CA SER A 37 -1.42 -0.42 8.32
C SER A 37 -2.81 -0.11 8.86
N LYS A 38 -3.43 -1.10 9.49
CA LYS A 38 -4.67 -0.94 10.27
C LYS A 38 -4.37 -1.06 11.76
N ILE A 39 -4.77 -0.07 12.54
CA ILE A 39 -4.64 -0.09 14.00
C ILE A 39 -6.05 0.03 14.58
N ALA A 40 -6.49 -0.95 15.36
CA ALA A 40 -7.84 -1.02 15.89
C ALA A 40 -7.84 -1.32 17.40
N THR A 41 -8.46 -0.44 18.18
CA THR A 41 -8.67 -0.64 19.62
C THR A 41 -10.06 -0.17 20.04
N HIS A 42 -10.66 -0.84 21.01
CA HIS A 42 -11.91 -0.38 21.63
C HIS A 42 -11.68 0.70 22.69
N GLN A 43 -10.42 0.96 23.07
CA GLN A 43 -10.04 1.96 24.08
C GLN A 43 -9.03 2.96 23.49
N HIS A 44 -7.90 3.21 24.15
CA HIS A 44 -6.94 4.24 23.77
C HIS A 44 -5.86 3.71 22.82
N ALA A 45 -5.46 4.52 21.85
CA ALA A 45 -4.32 4.27 20.99
C ALA A 45 -3.23 5.30 21.29
N LYS A 46 -2.03 4.84 21.66
CA LYS A 46 -0.86 5.68 21.88
C LYS A 46 0.28 5.25 20.98
N LEU A 47 0.77 6.20 20.18
CA LEU A 47 1.92 6.02 19.29
C LEU A 47 3.01 7.00 19.74
N THR A 48 4.16 6.47 20.15
CA THR A 48 5.27 7.27 20.68
C THR A 48 6.54 7.02 19.88
N SER A 49 7.09 8.06 19.27
CA SER A 49 8.45 8.10 18.75
C SER A 49 9.29 9.08 19.59
N THR A 50 10.23 8.55 20.35
CA THR A 50 10.99 9.34 21.34
C THR A 50 12.02 10.30 20.73
N HIS A 51 12.57 9.98 19.56
CA HIS A 51 13.61 10.77 18.87
C HIS A 51 13.30 10.99 17.38
N GLY A 52 12.20 10.41 16.88
CA GLY A 52 11.87 10.37 15.47
C GLY A 52 10.47 10.89 15.16
N GLN A 53 10.02 10.54 13.96
CA GLN A 53 8.71 10.86 13.40
C GLN A 53 7.72 9.70 13.55
N VAL A 54 6.44 10.00 13.41
CA VAL A 54 5.39 8.99 13.24
C VAL A 54 4.73 9.17 11.88
N ASN A 55 5.07 8.33 10.90
CA ASN A 55 4.63 8.44 9.52
C ASN A 55 3.45 7.50 9.22
N PHE A 56 2.42 8.02 8.56
CA PHE A 56 1.34 7.21 7.98
C PHE A 56 1.43 7.27 6.46
N LYS A 57 1.71 6.13 5.83
CA LYS A 57 2.01 6.11 4.39
C LYS A 57 1.04 5.21 3.63
N ALA A 58 0.42 5.80 2.63
CA ALA A 58 -0.33 5.05 1.63
C ALA A 58 0.64 4.31 0.69
N VAL A 59 0.25 3.12 0.27
CA VAL A 59 1.03 2.31 -0.68
C VAL A 59 0.21 2.05 -1.95
N ASN A 60 0.88 1.98 -3.10
CA ASN A 60 0.22 1.80 -4.39
C ASN A 60 0.24 0.32 -4.80
N ASN A 61 -0.94 -0.27 -4.96
CA ASN A 61 -1.12 -1.54 -5.67
C ASN A 61 -1.31 -1.24 -7.15
N SER A 62 -0.57 -1.93 -8.02
CA SER A 62 -0.65 -1.69 -9.45
C SER A 62 -0.77 -2.98 -10.24
N THR A 63 -1.52 -2.91 -11.33
CA THR A 63 -1.63 -3.99 -12.31
C THR A 63 -1.33 -3.42 -13.70
N PHE A 64 -0.45 -4.10 -14.42
CA PHE A 64 -0.14 -3.83 -15.80
C PHE A 64 -0.41 -5.06 -16.64
N ALA A 65 -1.14 -4.89 -17.75
CA ALA A 65 -1.34 -5.95 -18.73
C ALA A 65 -1.22 -5.40 -20.15
N GLN A 66 -0.49 -6.13 -21.00
CA GLN A 66 -0.29 -5.78 -22.40
C GLN A 66 -0.34 -7.02 -23.28
N THR A 67 -0.96 -6.88 -24.45
CA THR A 67 -0.99 -7.90 -25.48
C THR A 67 -0.49 -7.32 -26.80
N ILE A 68 0.62 -7.84 -27.28
CA ILE A 68 1.20 -7.49 -28.58
C ILE A 68 0.93 -8.64 -29.55
N THR A 69 0.25 -8.34 -30.66
CA THR A 69 -0.01 -9.28 -31.73
C THR A 69 0.71 -8.84 -32.98
N HIS A 70 1.48 -9.76 -33.57
CA HIS A 70 2.19 -9.56 -34.81
C HIS A 70 1.75 -10.61 -35.83
N SER A 71 1.47 -10.19 -37.07
CA SER A 71 1.13 -11.12 -38.14
C SER A 71 1.82 -10.74 -39.44
N LYS A 72 2.36 -11.77 -40.13
CA LYS A 72 2.98 -11.66 -41.45
C LYS A 72 2.21 -12.49 -42.49
N GLY A 73 1.85 -11.84 -43.60
CA GLY A 73 1.20 -12.36 -44.81
C GLY A 73 1.50 -11.42 -45.99
N PHE A 74 0.52 -11.08 -46.85
CA PHE A 74 0.69 -10.06 -47.90
C PHE A 74 1.06 -8.66 -47.36
N TYR A 75 0.72 -8.39 -46.09
CA TYR A 75 1.08 -7.19 -45.33
C TYR A 75 1.60 -7.58 -43.95
N ILE A 76 2.32 -6.67 -43.30
CA ILE A 76 2.72 -6.80 -41.89
C ILE A 76 1.71 -6.01 -41.05
N LYS A 77 1.10 -6.65 -40.05
CA LYS A 77 0.21 -6.00 -39.08
C LYS A 77 0.71 -6.21 -37.66
N GLN A 78 0.80 -5.12 -36.90
CA GLN A 78 1.06 -5.10 -35.47
C GLN A 78 -0.11 -4.45 -34.73
N THR A 79 -0.53 -5.04 -33.62
CA THR A 79 -1.53 -4.46 -32.72
C THR A 79 -1.00 -4.56 -31.31
N ASP A 80 -1.07 -3.46 -30.59
CA ASP A 80 -0.66 -3.34 -29.20
C ASP A 80 -1.83 -2.75 -28.40
N LYS A 81 -2.22 -3.44 -27.32
CA LYS A 81 -3.29 -3.04 -26.42
C LYS A 81 -2.87 -3.38 -25.00
N GLY A 82 -3.09 -2.47 -24.07
CA GLY A 82 -2.84 -2.69 -22.66
C GLY A 82 -3.49 -1.66 -21.78
N TYR A 83 -3.41 -1.89 -20.47
CA TYR A 83 -3.85 -0.96 -19.44
C TYR A 83 -2.91 -1.00 -18.24
N THR A 84 -2.92 0.10 -17.49
CA THR A 84 -2.35 0.20 -16.16
C THR A 84 -3.45 0.64 -15.21
N GLU A 85 -3.59 -0.06 -14.10
CA GLU A 85 -4.51 0.28 -13.03
C GLU A 85 -3.71 0.48 -11.74
N ASN A 86 -4.07 1.52 -10.97
CA ASN A 86 -3.42 1.88 -9.71
C ASN A 86 -4.49 2.03 -8.64
N THR A 87 -4.28 1.41 -7.48
CA THR A 87 -5.14 1.52 -6.32
C THR A 87 -4.31 1.87 -5.09
N TRP A 88 -4.61 3.00 -4.46
CA TRP A 88 -3.93 3.42 -3.24
C TRP A 88 -4.58 2.80 -2.01
N VAL A 89 -3.78 2.10 -1.21
CA VAL A 89 -4.20 1.53 0.08
C VAL A 89 -3.76 2.48 1.18
N LEU A 90 -4.74 3.03 1.89
CA LEU A 90 -4.53 4.01 2.96
C LEU A 90 -4.30 3.30 4.31
N PRO A 91 -3.44 3.84 5.18
CA PRO A 91 -3.42 3.44 6.58
C PRO A 91 -4.69 3.92 7.29
N ALA A 92 -5.14 3.18 8.30
CA ALA A 92 -6.35 3.49 9.06
C ALA A 92 -6.15 3.22 10.55
N ILE A 93 -6.70 4.11 11.39
CA ILE A 93 -6.70 3.95 12.84
C ILE A 93 -8.14 4.08 13.34
N HIS A 94 -8.61 3.05 14.04
CA HIS A 94 -9.89 3.01 14.72
C HIS A 94 -9.66 2.89 16.23
N PHE A 95 -10.24 3.80 16.99
CA PHE A 95 -10.10 3.85 18.45
C PHE A 95 -11.45 4.21 19.08
N GLY A 96 -11.79 3.57 20.19
CA GLY A 96 -13.01 3.89 20.95
C GLY A 96 -12.82 5.05 21.94
N GLY A 97 -11.58 5.29 22.37
CA GLY A 97 -11.22 6.33 23.33
C GLY A 97 -10.43 7.48 22.70
N LYS A 98 -9.17 7.64 23.14
CA LYS A 98 -8.29 8.74 22.71
C LYS A 98 -7.15 8.20 21.84
N LEU A 99 -6.91 8.86 20.71
CA LEU A 99 -5.66 8.75 19.97
C LEU A 99 -4.67 9.78 20.52
N THR A 100 -3.50 9.30 20.94
CA THR A 100 -2.36 10.14 21.35
C THR A 100 -1.19 9.81 20.45
N VAL A 101 -0.63 10.81 19.78
CA VAL A 101 0.60 10.65 19.00
C VAL A 101 1.64 11.61 19.57
N GLU A 102 2.72 11.04 20.07
CA GLU A 102 3.87 11.75 20.63
C GLU A 102 5.06 11.48 19.73
N ALA A 103 5.47 12.46 18.93
CA ALA A 103 6.59 12.31 18.01
C ALA A 103 7.55 13.48 18.17
N ALA A 104 8.81 13.18 18.50
CA ALA A 104 9.82 14.21 18.74
C ALA A 104 10.13 15.08 17.51
N LYS A 105 10.00 14.51 16.31
CA LYS A 105 10.26 15.19 15.03
C LYS A 105 8.99 15.46 14.21
N GLY A 106 7.81 15.19 14.74
CA GLY A 106 6.53 15.43 14.07
C GLY A 106 5.86 14.16 13.52
N ILE A 107 4.69 14.37 12.92
CA ILE A 107 3.79 13.37 12.36
C ILE A 107 3.66 13.63 10.86
#